data_AF-A0A849HAX0-F1
#
_entry.id   AF-A0A849HAX0-F1
#
_cell.length_a   1.000
_cell.length_b   1.000
_cell.length_c   1.000
_cell.angle_alpha   90.00
_cell.angle_beta   90.00
_cell.angle_gamma   90.00
#
_symmetry.space_group_name_H-M   'P 1'
#
loop_
_entity.id
_entity.type
_entity.pdbx_description
1 polymer ?
#
loop_
_entity_poly.entity_id
_entity_poly.type
_entity_poly.pdbx_seq_one_letter_code
_entity_poly.pdbx_strand_id
1 'polypeptide(L)'
;MADLHPIPFPDLLRRMRREVAAAESIFDLPIRKWYIPDDRLDFSATHFSRRAAAPLGPAAGPHTQLAQNIVLAWLAGGRIMELKTVQVKDDLQIPRPCIHVPNVGFNVEWSQELSVRDSLGEYAKAAYLIEILKHTRGFGSFPSAIGFETIFDISVGYDLDGIRTPKVTEFIRS
;
A
#
# COMPACT_ATOMS: atom_id res chain seq x y z
N MET A 1 1.62 14.92 -18.38
CA MET A 1 0.45 14.59 -17.53
C MET A 1 0.98 13.68 -16.43
N ALA A 2 0.61 13.87 -15.16
CA ALA A 2 1.08 12.99 -14.09
C ALA A 2 0.20 11.74 -14.07
N ASP A 3 0.64 10.69 -14.76
CA ASP A 3 0.01 9.37 -14.72
C ASP A 3 0.78 8.50 -13.71
N LEU A 4 0.08 7.56 -13.07
CA LEU A 4 0.74 6.57 -12.23
C LEU A 4 1.48 5.56 -13.11
N HIS A 5 2.78 5.45 -12.91
CA HIS A 5 3.62 4.52 -13.64
C HIS A 5 4.14 3.43 -12.68
N PRO A 6 3.59 2.20 -12.77
CA PRO A 6 4.11 1.05 -12.04
C PRO A 6 5.61 0.84 -12.28
N ILE A 7 6.39 0.75 -11.21
CA ILE A 7 7.82 0.47 -11.30
C ILE A 7 8.02 -1.06 -11.31
N PRO A 8 8.92 -1.61 -12.16
CA PRO A 8 9.22 -3.04 -12.12
C PRO A 8 9.71 -3.49 -10.74
N PHE A 9 9.26 -4.67 -10.31
CA PHE A 9 9.61 -5.23 -9.00
C PHE A 9 11.13 -5.30 -8.73
N PRO A 10 11.99 -5.77 -9.68
CA PRO A 10 13.43 -5.81 -9.45
C PRO A 10 14.04 -4.44 -9.20
N ASP A 11 13.47 -3.40 -9.79
CA ASP A 11 13.97 -2.03 -9.65
C ASP A 11 13.57 -1.44 -8.30
N LEU A 12 12.34 -1.69 -7.84
CA LEU A 12 11.90 -1.35 -6.47
C LEU A 12 12.80 -2.01 -5.43
N LEU A 13 13.02 -3.33 -5.53
CA LEU A 13 13.85 -4.06 -4.58
C LEU A 13 15.31 -3.58 -4.60
N ARG A 14 15.88 -3.36 -5.81
CA ARG A 14 17.25 -2.86 -5.95
C ARG A 14 17.38 -1.46 -5.37
N ARG A 15 16.37 -0.60 -5.56
CA ARG A 15 16.30 0.75 -5.00
C ARG A 15 16.29 0.71 -3.47
N MET A 16 15.38 -0.05 -2.86
CA MET A 16 15.29 -0.19 -1.40
C MET A 16 16.63 -0.60 -0.77
N ARG A 17 17.28 -1.63 -1.33
CA ARG A 17 18.59 -2.10 -0.82
C ARG A 17 19.69 -1.05 -0.97
N ARG A 18 19.73 -0.34 -2.10
CA ARG A 18 20.76 0.69 -2.36
C ARG A 18 20.56 1.92 -1.48
N GLU A 19 19.33 2.37 -1.29
CA GLU A 19 19.03 3.56 -0.49
C GLU A 19 19.32 3.33 0.99
N VAL A 20 19.08 2.14 1.54
CA VAL A 20 19.50 1.83 2.92
C VAL A 20 21.02 1.96 3.06
N ALA A 21 21.77 1.38 2.12
CA ALA A 21 23.23 1.38 2.18
C ALA A 21 23.87 2.76 1.93
N ALA A 22 23.26 3.59 1.08
CA ALA A 22 23.85 4.85 0.63
C ALA A 22 23.28 6.10 1.34
N ALA A 23 22.05 6.03 1.84
CA ALA A 23 21.29 7.19 2.28
C ALA A 23 20.39 6.93 3.48
N GLU A 24 20.52 5.76 4.15
CA GLU A 24 19.75 5.39 5.34
C GLU A 24 18.24 5.64 5.18
N SER A 25 17.70 5.27 4.02
CA SER A 25 16.29 5.50 3.66
C SER A 25 15.74 4.40 2.76
N ILE A 26 14.41 4.34 2.64
CA ILE A 26 13.70 3.57 1.61
C ILE A 26 12.65 4.49 0.99
N PHE A 27 12.67 4.61 -0.33
CA PHE A 27 11.83 5.52 -1.11
C PHE A 27 11.80 6.92 -0.51
N ASP A 28 13.00 7.42 -0.17
CA ASP A 28 13.25 8.73 0.43
C ASP A 28 12.69 8.93 1.85
N LEU A 29 12.09 7.90 2.48
CA LEU A 29 11.73 7.91 3.89
C LEU A 29 12.93 7.50 4.76
N PRO A 30 13.51 8.42 5.56
CA PRO A 30 14.68 8.10 6.37
C PRO A 30 14.38 7.08 7.48
N ILE A 31 15.33 6.20 7.79
CA ILE A 31 15.21 5.14 8.81
C ILE A 31 14.78 5.70 10.17
N ARG A 32 15.31 6.88 10.56
CA ARG A 32 14.91 7.55 11.82
C ARG A 32 13.42 7.91 11.93
N LYS A 33 12.67 7.87 10.83
CA LYS A 33 11.22 8.10 10.78
C LYS A 33 10.42 6.81 10.69
N TRP A 34 11.08 5.65 10.59
CA TRP A 34 10.39 4.38 10.54
C TRP A 34 9.78 4.07 11.91
N TYR A 35 8.58 3.49 11.89
CA TYR A 35 7.97 2.94 13.09
C TYR A 35 8.57 1.56 13.37
N ILE A 36 9.27 1.46 14.49
CA ILE A 36 9.83 0.22 15.02
C ILE A 36 8.95 -0.21 16.19
N PRO A 37 8.30 -1.39 16.15
CA PRO A 37 7.51 -1.90 17.27
C PRO A 37 8.34 -2.04 18.54
N ASP A 38 7.80 -1.54 19.66
CA ASP A 38 8.33 -1.77 21.01
C ASP A 38 7.67 -3.02 21.60
N ASP A 39 8.46 -4.04 21.92
CA ASP A 39 7.97 -5.32 22.45
C ASP A 39 7.36 -5.22 23.85
N ARG A 40 7.54 -4.08 24.53
CA ARG A 40 6.95 -3.79 25.84
C ARG A 40 5.56 -3.17 25.75
N LEU A 41 5.11 -2.75 24.56
CA LEU A 41 3.83 -2.12 24.33
C LEU A 41 2.99 -2.95 23.36
N ASP A 42 1.77 -3.31 23.75
CA ASP A 42 0.83 -3.98 22.86
C ASP A 42 -0.15 -2.98 22.24
N PHE A 43 0.12 -2.60 20.99
CA PHE A 43 -0.79 -1.78 20.18
C PHE A 43 -1.69 -2.63 19.26
N SER A 44 -1.73 -3.94 19.45
CA SER A 44 -2.47 -4.77 18.52
C SER A 44 -3.97 -4.55 18.55
N ALA A 45 -4.57 -4.83 17.40
CA ALA A 45 -6.00 -4.77 17.22
C ALA A 45 -6.50 -5.94 16.39
N THR A 46 -7.76 -6.29 16.59
CA THR A 46 -8.47 -7.26 15.77
C THR A 46 -9.24 -6.52 14.69
N HIS A 47 -8.99 -6.85 13.43
CA HIS A 47 -9.71 -6.35 12.25
C HIS A 47 -10.19 -7.54 11.42
N PHE A 48 -11.49 -7.64 11.17
CA PHE A 48 -12.13 -8.80 10.52
C PHE A 48 -11.62 -10.16 11.01
N SER A 49 -11.58 -10.36 12.33
CA SER A 49 -11.11 -11.59 13.00
C SER A 49 -9.62 -11.92 12.79
N ARG A 50 -8.83 -10.98 12.28
CA ARG A 50 -7.37 -11.11 12.12
C ARG A 50 -6.67 -10.11 13.03
N ARG A 51 -5.48 -10.47 13.52
CA ARG A 51 -4.65 -9.58 14.34
C ARG A 51 -3.78 -8.69 13.46
N ALA A 52 -3.80 -7.39 13.72
CA ALA A 52 -2.82 -6.41 13.24
C ALA A 52 -1.95 -5.95 14.42
N ALA A 53 -0.67 -5.67 14.17
CA ALA A 53 0.25 -5.24 15.23
C ALA A 53 0.03 -3.79 15.70
N ALA A 54 -0.76 -3.00 14.97
CA ALA A 54 -1.17 -1.64 15.31
C ALA A 54 -2.59 -1.39 14.78
N PRO A 55 -3.39 -0.47 15.39
CA PRO A 55 -4.78 -0.22 15.00
C PRO A 55 -4.88 0.82 13.88
N LEU A 56 -3.79 1.08 13.15
CA LEU A 56 -3.65 2.22 12.24
C LEU A 56 -3.23 1.75 10.85
N GLY A 57 -3.64 2.52 9.86
CA GLY A 57 -3.10 2.45 8.52
C GLY A 57 -3.92 3.30 7.55
N PRO A 58 -3.48 3.38 6.28
CA PRO A 58 -4.12 4.21 5.29
C PRO A 58 -5.47 3.64 4.86
N ALA A 59 -6.42 4.54 4.63
CA ALA A 59 -7.69 4.23 3.97
C ALA A 59 -7.49 4.07 2.45
N ALA A 60 -8.45 3.46 1.78
CA ALA A 60 -8.45 3.33 0.32
C ALA A 60 -8.37 4.72 -0.33
N GLY A 61 -7.28 5.02 -1.02
CA GLY A 61 -7.04 6.33 -1.60
C GLY A 61 -5.87 6.37 -2.58
N PRO A 62 -5.52 7.56 -3.12
CA PRO A 62 -4.45 7.69 -4.11
C PRO A 62 -3.11 7.11 -3.63
N HIS A 63 -2.87 7.16 -2.33
CA HIS A 63 -1.67 6.70 -1.66
C HIS A 63 -1.60 5.18 -1.45
N THR A 64 -2.67 4.42 -1.73
CA THR A 64 -2.69 2.95 -1.62
C THR A 64 -2.81 2.25 -2.98
N GLN A 65 -2.34 2.90 -4.04
CA GLN A 65 -2.31 2.34 -5.41
C GLN A 65 -0.95 1.73 -5.78
N LEU A 66 0.14 2.48 -5.60
CA LEU A 66 1.48 2.07 -6.00
C LEU A 66 2.22 1.33 -4.88
N ALA A 67 3.01 0.34 -5.24
CA ALA A 67 3.67 -0.56 -4.30
C ALA A 67 4.59 0.19 -3.33
N GLN A 68 5.38 1.15 -3.81
CA GLN A 68 6.27 1.96 -2.98
C GLN A 68 5.52 2.79 -1.94
N ASN A 69 4.32 3.28 -2.26
CA ASN A 69 3.54 4.09 -1.33
C ASN A 69 2.96 3.22 -0.21
N ILE A 70 2.51 2.01 -0.54
CA ILE A 70 2.04 1.02 0.43
C ILE A 70 3.20 0.59 1.35
N VAL A 71 4.39 0.34 0.81
CA VAL A 71 5.60 0.05 1.61
C VAL A 71 5.96 1.22 2.52
N LEU A 72 5.90 2.46 2.02
CA LEU A 72 6.17 3.66 2.82
C LEU A 72 5.18 3.81 3.98
N ALA A 73 3.89 3.60 3.74
CA ALA A 73 2.88 3.64 4.78
C ALA A 73 3.09 2.52 5.82
N TRP A 74 3.54 1.33 5.41
CA TRP A 74 3.92 0.25 6.32
C TRP A 74 5.15 0.60 7.17
N LEU A 75 6.20 1.16 6.55
CA LEU A 75 7.39 1.66 7.25
C LEU A 75 7.06 2.79 8.24
N ALA A 76 6.07 3.62 7.93
CA ALA A 76 5.56 4.67 8.81
C ALA A 76 4.66 4.14 9.95
N GLY A 77 4.38 2.84 10.01
CA GLY A 77 3.65 2.19 11.10
C GLY A 77 2.26 1.64 10.74
N GLY A 78 1.83 1.78 9.49
CA GLY A 78 0.58 1.18 9.01
C GLY A 78 0.59 -0.34 9.12
N ARG A 79 -0.44 -0.92 9.72
CA ARG A 79 -0.66 -2.36 9.85
C ARG A 79 -2.02 -2.82 9.34
N ILE A 80 -2.98 -1.92 9.17
CA ILE A 80 -4.25 -2.19 8.48
C ILE A 80 -4.25 -1.34 7.20
N MET A 81 -3.90 -1.97 6.09
CA MET A 81 -3.67 -1.31 4.80
C MET A 81 -4.90 -1.48 3.92
N GLU A 82 -5.76 -0.46 3.83
CA GLU A 82 -6.91 -0.49 2.92
C GLU A 82 -6.45 -0.12 1.50
N LEU A 83 -6.46 -1.11 0.62
CA LEU A 83 -6.01 -0.98 -0.75
C LEU A 83 -7.02 -0.18 -1.57
N LYS A 84 -6.54 0.62 -2.53
CA LYS A 84 -7.41 1.44 -3.38
C LYS A 84 -8.46 0.56 -4.06
N THR A 85 -9.69 1.06 -4.08
CA THR A 85 -10.86 0.36 -4.59
C THR A 85 -10.70 -0.05 -6.05
N VAL A 86 -10.71 -1.36 -6.33
CA VAL A 86 -10.79 -1.87 -7.70
C VAL A 86 -12.24 -1.96 -8.15
N GLN A 87 -12.52 -1.73 -9.43
CA GLN A 87 -13.87 -1.87 -9.99
C GLN A 87 -13.83 -2.30 -11.46
N VAL A 88 -15.01 -2.59 -12.03
CA VAL A 88 -15.15 -2.99 -13.43
C VAL A 88 -14.65 -1.91 -14.40
N LYS A 89 -15.03 -0.66 -14.14
CA LYS A 89 -14.68 0.50 -14.97
C LYS A 89 -13.36 1.10 -14.50
N ASP A 90 -12.27 0.66 -15.13
CA ASP A 90 -10.89 1.07 -14.82
C ASP A 90 -10.21 1.82 -15.98
N ASP A 91 -10.98 2.23 -16.98
CA ASP A 91 -10.57 3.02 -18.15
C ASP A 91 -11.02 4.50 -18.03
N LEU A 92 -11.11 4.99 -16.79
CA LEU A 92 -11.64 6.31 -16.48
C LEU A 92 -10.73 7.42 -17.01
N GLN A 93 -11.30 8.33 -17.80
CA GLN A 93 -10.64 9.59 -18.13
C GLN A 93 -10.92 10.62 -17.04
N ILE A 94 -9.91 10.88 -16.21
CA ILE A 94 -10.02 11.78 -15.06
C ILE A 94 -9.38 13.13 -15.42
N PRO A 95 -10.11 14.25 -15.32
CA PRO A 95 -9.53 15.58 -15.53
C PRO A 95 -8.52 15.90 -14.43
N ARG A 96 -7.38 16.50 -14.79
CA ARG A 96 -6.29 16.84 -13.86
C ARG A 96 -6.04 18.35 -13.79
N PRO A 97 -5.79 18.94 -12.59
CA PRO A 97 -5.69 18.29 -11.27
C PRO A 97 -7.04 17.72 -10.79
N CYS A 98 -7.02 16.47 -10.33
CA CYS A 98 -8.23 15.72 -9.96
C CYS A 98 -8.61 15.85 -8.48
N ILE A 99 -7.68 16.34 -7.67
CA ILE A 99 -7.86 16.70 -6.26
C ILE A 99 -7.41 18.15 -6.10
N HIS A 100 -8.24 18.96 -5.46
CA HIS A 100 -7.94 20.34 -5.14
C HIS A 100 -8.31 20.63 -3.68
N VAL A 101 -7.31 20.95 -2.86
CA VAL A 101 -7.49 21.19 -1.41
C VAL A 101 -6.95 22.57 -1.01
N PRO A 102 -7.57 23.68 -1.44
CA PRO A 102 -7.19 25.01 -0.99
C PRO A 102 -7.71 25.29 0.43
N ASN A 103 -8.91 24.79 0.77
CA ASN A 103 -9.58 24.90 2.07
C ASN A 103 -10.48 23.68 2.31
N VAL A 104 -11.43 23.46 1.39
CA VAL A 104 -12.27 22.25 1.29
C VAL A 104 -11.67 21.34 0.22
N GLY A 105 -11.65 20.03 0.47
CA GLY A 105 -11.19 19.05 -0.50
C GLY A 105 -12.24 18.79 -1.58
N PHE A 106 -11.97 19.20 -2.81
CA PHE A 106 -12.75 18.84 -3.99
C PHE A 106 -12.03 17.73 -4.73
N ASN A 107 -12.75 16.65 -5.06
CA ASN A 107 -12.24 15.59 -5.93
C ASN A 107 -13.19 15.37 -7.11
N VAL A 108 -12.59 15.22 -8.28
CA VAL A 108 -13.20 14.65 -9.48
C VAL A 108 -12.58 13.29 -9.81
N GLU A 109 -11.60 12.87 -9.00
CA GLU A 109 -11.05 11.53 -8.99
C GLU A 109 -12.12 10.52 -8.53
N TRP A 110 -12.21 9.40 -9.25
CA TRP A 110 -13.05 8.25 -8.94
C TRP A 110 -12.22 7.15 -8.25
N SER A 111 -12.68 5.90 -8.25
CA SER A 111 -12.07 4.82 -7.48
C SER A 111 -10.58 4.65 -7.72
N GLN A 112 -10.09 4.58 -8.97
CA GLN A 112 -8.74 4.07 -9.23
C GLN A 112 -8.23 4.54 -10.60
N GLU A 113 -6.94 4.84 -10.67
CA GLU A 113 -6.22 5.26 -11.89
C GLU A 113 -5.51 4.10 -12.62
N LEU A 114 -5.21 3.02 -11.90
CA LEU A 114 -4.60 1.80 -12.47
C LEU A 114 -5.67 0.84 -13.01
N SER A 115 -5.33 0.03 -14.01
CA SER A 115 -6.20 -1.09 -14.39
C SER A 115 -6.29 -2.11 -13.25
N VAL A 116 -7.36 -2.91 -13.19
CA VAL A 116 -7.49 -3.98 -12.16
C VAL A 116 -6.27 -4.93 -12.17
N ARG A 117 -5.72 -5.19 -13.37
CA ARG A 117 -4.51 -6.02 -13.53
C ARG A 117 -3.27 -5.34 -12.95
N ASP A 118 -3.10 -4.04 -13.20
CA ASP A 118 -1.96 -3.29 -12.67
C ASP A 118 -2.07 -3.13 -11.16
N SER A 119 -3.27 -2.89 -10.63
CA SER A 119 -3.55 -2.87 -9.19
C SER A 119 -3.15 -4.17 -8.51
N LEU A 120 -3.56 -5.32 -9.07
CA LEU A 120 -3.13 -6.63 -8.58
C LEU A 120 -1.60 -6.75 -8.56
N GLY A 121 -0.95 -6.32 -9.64
CA GLY A 121 0.51 -6.29 -9.74
C GLY A 121 1.15 -5.44 -8.65
N GLU A 122 0.67 -4.23 -8.39
CA GLU A 122 1.20 -3.34 -7.37
C GLU A 122 0.95 -3.86 -5.95
N TYR A 123 -0.22 -4.43 -5.68
CA TYR A 123 -0.56 -4.99 -4.37
C TYR A 123 0.29 -6.23 -4.06
N ALA A 124 0.48 -7.12 -5.03
CA ALA A 124 1.37 -8.26 -4.91
C ALA A 124 2.83 -7.82 -4.68
N LYS A 125 3.33 -6.83 -5.44
CA LYS A 125 4.66 -6.25 -5.22
C LYS A 125 4.79 -5.70 -3.80
N ALA A 126 3.83 -4.91 -3.32
CA ALA A 126 3.87 -4.34 -1.98
C ALA A 126 3.95 -5.43 -0.91
N ALA A 127 3.10 -6.46 -1.01
CA ALA A 127 3.11 -7.60 -0.09
C ALA A 127 4.47 -8.29 -0.08
N TYR A 128 5.03 -8.62 -1.26
CA TYR A 128 6.35 -9.26 -1.34
C TYR A 128 7.48 -8.38 -0.80
N LEU A 129 7.48 -7.08 -1.12
CA LEU A 129 8.51 -6.15 -0.61
C LEU A 129 8.44 -6.01 0.92
N ILE A 130 7.24 -5.98 1.50
CA ILE A 130 7.05 -5.95 2.95
C ILE A 130 7.54 -7.25 3.59
N GLU A 131 7.23 -8.41 3.03
CA GLU A 131 7.75 -9.69 3.55
C GLU A 131 9.27 -9.78 3.45
N ILE A 132 9.88 -9.28 2.36
CA ILE A 132 11.33 -9.16 2.23
C ILE A 132 11.91 -8.26 3.32
N LEU A 133 11.28 -7.11 3.62
CA LEU A 133 11.72 -6.22 4.69
C LEU A 133 11.63 -6.88 6.06
N LYS A 134 10.56 -7.63 6.35
CA LYS A 134 10.44 -8.40 7.60
C LYS A 134 11.56 -9.43 7.71
N HIS A 135 11.78 -10.22 6.66
CA HIS A 135 12.77 -11.29 6.66
C HIS A 135 14.21 -10.77 6.75
N THR A 136 14.52 -9.68 6.05
CA THR A 136 15.85 -9.04 6.07
C THR A 136 16.04 -8.06 7.23
N ARG A 137 15.04 -7.91 8.11
CA ARG A 137 15.02 -6.89 9.18
C ARG A 137 15.31 -5.48 8.66
N GLY A 138 14.63 -5.07 7.59
CA GLY A 138 14.87 -3.78 6.94
C GLY A 138 16.32 -3.66 6.45
N PHE A 139 16.84 -4.73 5.86
CA PHE A 139 18.27 -4.87 5.51
C PHE A 139 19.22 -4.62 6.69
N GLY A 140 18.87 -5.12 7.88
CA GLY A 140 19.63 -4.96 9.12
C GLY A 140 19.30 -3.72 9.94
N SER A 141 18.37 -2.87 9.48
CA SER A 141 17.97 -1.63 10.16
C SER A 141 16.97 -1.84 11.29
N PHE A 142 16.23 -2.96 11.30
CA PHE A 142 15.31 -3.29 12.39
C PHE A 142 16.02 -4.11 13.48
N PRO A 143 15.81 -3.79 14.77
CA PRO A 143 16.39 -4.56 15.87
C PRO A 143 15.78 -5.96 15.99
N SER A 144 14.51 -6.12 15.62
CA SER A 144 13.77 -7.38 15.67
C SER A 144 12.91 -7.57 14.42
N ALA A 145 12.41 -8.80 14.22
CA ALA A 145 11.47 -9.15 13.14
C ALA A 145 10.04 -9.42 13.67
N ILE A 146 9.74 -9.02 14.90
CA ILE A 146 8.45 -9.28 15.57
C ILE A 146 7.58 -8.00 15.62
N GLY A 147 6.26 -8.15 15.77
CA GLY A 147 5.34 -7.02 15.88
C GLY A 147 5.01 -6.34 14.55
N PHE A 148 5.02 -7.09 13.45
CA PHE A 148 4.76 -6.59 12.10
C PHE A 148 3.55 -7.24 11.41
N GLU A 149 2.68 -7.90 12.18
CA GLU A 149 1.43 -8.47 11.66
C GLU A 149 0.64 -7.39 10.92
N THR A 150 0.46 -7.62 9.62
CA THR A 150 -0.11 -6.65 8.68
C THR A 150 -1.32 -7.30 8.02
N ILE A 151 -2.39 -6.52 7.90
CA ILE A 151 -3.60 -6.88 7.19
C ILE A 151 -3.67 -5.99 5.95
N PHE A 152 -3.81 -6.64 4.80
CA PHE A 152 -4.29 -5.97 3.59
C PHE A 152 -5.80 -6.13 3.55
N ASP A 153 -6.49 -5.00 3.52
CA ASP A 153 -7.93 -4.90 3.40
C ASP A 153 -8.27 -4.50 1.97
N ILE A 154 -9.07 -5.31 1.29
CA ILE A 154 -9.40 -5.10 -0.12
C ILE A 154 -10.69 -4.31 -0.23
N SER A 155 -10.62 -3.17 -0.92
CA SER A 155 -11.80 -2.41 -1.30
C SER A 155 -12.19 -2.76 -2.73
N VAL A 156 -13.47 -3.09 -2.98
CA VAL A 156 -13.97 -3.51 -4.31
C VAL A 156 -15.33 -2.88 -4.63
N GLY A 157 -15.50 -2.43 -5.88
CA GLY A 157 -16.78 -2.13 -6.49
C GLY A 157 -17.41 -0.76 -6.18
N TYR A 158 -18.71 -0.69 -6.49
CA TYR A 158 -19.69 0.37 -6.18
C TYR A 158 -21.11 -0.22 -6.14
N ASP A 159 -21.34 -1.30 -6.90
CA ASP A 159 -22.56 -2.11 -6.87
C ASP A 159 -22.24 -3.62 -6.93
N LEU A 160 -23.26 -4.44 -6.65
CA LEU A 160 -23.13 -5.90 -6.61
C LEU A 160 -22.91 -6.52 -8.00
N ASP A 161 -23.51 -5.94 -9.04
CA ASP A 161 -23.41 -6.46 -10.40
C ASP A 161 -21.98 -6.33 -10.93
N GLY A 162 -21.32 -5.20 -10.66
CA GLY A 162 -19.91 -4.99 -10.95
C GLY A 162 -19.01 -5.96 -10.18
N ILE A 163 -19.27 -6.17 -8.88
CA ILE A 163 -18.50 -7.11 -8.05
C ILE A 163 -18.61 -8.54 -8.56
N ARG A 164 -19.76 -8.95 -9.12
CA ARG A 164 -20.00 -10.30 -9.65
C ARG A 164 -19.33 -10.58 -10.99
N THR A 165 -18.76 -9.58 -11.65
CA THR A 165 -18.09 -9.79 -12.94
C THR A 165 -16.83 -10.66 -12.82
N PRO A 166 -16.42 -11.38 -13.89
CA PRO A 166 -15.16 -12.12 -13.89
C PRO A 166 -13.95 -11.27 -13.52
N LYS A 167 -13.87 -10.04 -14.05
CA LYS A 167 -12.77 -9.11 -13.81
C LYS A 167 -12.52 -8.83 -12.32
N VAL A 168 -13.58 -8.55 -11.55
CA VAL A 168 -13.46 -8.26 -10.12
C VAL A 168 -13.36 -9.55 -9.29
N THR A 169 -14.13 -10.59 -9.63
CA THR A 169 -14.07 -11.86 -8.89
C THR A 169 -12.74 -12.59 -9.04
N GLU A 170 -12.08 -12.50 -10.20
CA GLU A 170 -10.73 -13.04 -10.41
C GLU A 170 -9.68 -12.29 -9.57
N PHE A 171 -9.77 -10.96 -9.49
CA PHE A 171 -8.94 -10.16 -8.57
C PHE A 171 -9.11 -10.58 -7.11
N ILE A 172 -10.33 -10.89 -6.67
CA ILE A 172 -10.57 -11.32 -5.28
C ILE A 172 -9.97 -12.72 -5.00
N ARG A 173 -9.85 -13.56 -6.03
CA ARG A 173 -9.40 -14.96 -5.90
C ARG A 173 -7.90 -15.16 -6.11
N SER A 174 -7.19 -14.17 -6.65
CA SER A 174 -5.74 -14.21 -6.87
C SER A 174 -4.96 -14.05 -5.57
#